data_AF-A0A067S4E0-F1
#
_entry.id   AF-A0A067S4E0-F1
#
_cell.length_a   1.000
_cell.length_b   1.000
_cell.length_c   1.000
_cell.angle_alpha   90.00
_cell.angle_beta   90.00
_cell.angle_gamma   90.00
#
_symmetry.space_group_name_H-M   'P 1'
#
loop_
_entity.id
_entity.type
_entity.pdbx_description
1 polymer ?
#
loop_
_entity_poly.entity_id
_entity_poly.type
_entity_poly.pdbx_seq_one_letter_code
_entity_poly.pdbx_strand_id
1 'polypeptide(L)' 'DDLAATTGCWLFIGAQHPSGAGSTIHYTSPRLLRDAPSRVEDLANDMHQLMTDLLQSRRSDALTLSLQLKKSQVE' A
#
# COMPACT_ATOMS: atom_id res chain seq x y z
N ASP A 1 -5.32 -2.69 24.19
CA ASP A 1 -6.65 -2.13 23.85
C ASP A 1 -6.77 -1.88 22.37
N ASP A 2 -7.88 -2.33 21.78
CA ASP A 2 -8.24 -2.01 20.39
C ASP A 2 -8.80 -0.59 20.34
N LEU A 3 -8.02 0.35 19.79
CA LEU A 3 -8.38 1.76 19.66
C LEU A 3 -9.73 1.94 18.96
N ALA A 4 -10.06 1.08 18.00
CA ALA A 4 -11.35 1.16 17.30
C ALA A 4 -12.51 0.78 18.22
N ALA A 5 -12.32 -0.22 19.08
CA ALA A 5 -13.33 -0.63 20.06
C ALA A 5 -13.51 0.44 21.15
N THR A 6 -12.43 1.09 21.58
CA THR A 6 -12.48 2.13 22.62
C THR A 6 -13.09 3.44 22.13
N THR A 7 -12.79 3.85 20.89
CA THR A 7 -13.24 5.14 20.34
C THR A 7 -14.55 5.04 19.56
N GLY A 8 -14.88 3.85 19.05
CA GLY A 8 -16.01 3.66 18.14
C GLY A 8 -15.82 4.38 16.81
N CYS A 9 -14.60 4.75 16.43
CA CYS A 9 -14.31 5.46 15.18
C CYS A 9 -14.33 4.53 13.96
N TRP A 10 -14.55 5.13 12.78
CA TRP A 10 -14.26 4.47 11.51
C TRP A 10 -12.76 4.53 11.27
N LEU A 11 -12.11 3.37 11.20
CA LEU A 11 -10.66 3.26 10.98
C LEU A 11 -10.39 2.28 9.84
N PHE A 12 -9.47 2.68 8.99
CA PHE A 12 -8.88 1.85 7.94
C PHE A 12 -7.38 2.10 7.95
N ILE A 13 -6.60 1.03 8.09
CA ILE A 13 -5.14 1.08 8.10
C ILE A 13 -4.67 0.01 7.14
N GLY A 14 -3.82 0.35 6.18
CA GLY A 14 -3.18 -0.67 5.39
C GLY A 14 -1.69 -0.41 5.19
N ALA A 15 -1.00 -1.51 4.97
CA ALA A 15 0.45 -1.57 4.94
C ALA A 15 0.89 -2.60 3.90
N GLN A 16 1.87 -2.22 3.10
CA GLN A 16 2.61 -3.13 2.24
C GLN A 16 4.09 -2.84 2.39
N HIS A 17 4.86 -3.88 2.71
CA HIS A 17 6.30 -3.73 2.79
C HIS A 17 6.90 -3.70 1.37
N PRO A 18 7.81 -2.76 1.04
CA PRO A 18 8.32 -2.63 -0.32
C PRO A 18 9.14 -3.81 -0.86
N SER A 19 9.62 -4.69 0.02
CA SER A 19 10.27 -5.94 -0.37
C SER A 19 9.44 -7.18 -0.04
N GLY A 20 8.22 -7.02 0.47
CA GLY A 20 7.32 -8.13 0.73
C GLY A 20 6.81 -8.70 -0.59
N ALA A 21 6.90 -10.02 -0.76
CA ALA A 21 6.29 -10.73 -1.88
C ALA A 21 4.77 -10.95 -1.69
N GLY A 22 4.21 -10.52 -0.55
CA GLY A 22 2.80 -10.72 -0.19
C GLY A 22 1.89 -9.55 -0.61
N SER A 23 0.58 -9.81 -0.53
CA SER A 23 -0.47 -8.81 -0.72
C SER A 23 -0.42 -7.73 0.37
N THR A 24 -1.03 -6.59 0.07
CA THR A 24 -1.23 -5.52 1.04
C THR A 24 -2.07 -6.05 2.20
N ILE A 25 -1.59 -5.83 3.43
CA ILE A 25 -2.30 -6.19 4.65
C ILE A 25 -3.08 -4.97 5.09
N HIS A 26 -4.32 -5.15 5.52
CA HIS A 26 -5.12 -4.07 6.08
C HIS A 26 -5.86 -4.49 7.34
N TYR A 27 -6.19 -3.51 8.15
CA TYR A 27 -7.10 -3.57 9.27
C TYR A 27 -8.25 -2.59 9.00
N THR A 28 -9.47 -3.07 9.21
CA THR A 28 -10.68 -2.25 9.13
C THR A 28 -11.43 -2.37 10.44
N SER A 29 -11.86 -1.26 11.02
CA SER A 29 -12.63 -1.30 12.25
C SER A 29 -13.98 -2.02 12.07
N PRO A 30 -14.49 -2.72 13.10
CA PRO A 30 -15.78 -3.39 13.04
C PRO A 30 -16.93 -2.45 12.67
N ARG A 31 -16.88 -1.19 13.13
CA ARG A 31 -17.89 -0.18 12.80
C ARG A 31 -17.88 0.15 11.31
N LEU A 32 -16.70 0.34 10.72
CA LEU A 32 -16.58 0.66 9.30
C LEU A 32 -17.03 -0.52 8.43
N LEU A 33 -16.68 -1.75 8.81
CA LEU A 33 -17.17 -2.97 8.15
C LEU A 33 -18.71 -3.07 8.20
N ARG A 34 -19.32 -2.76 9.34
CA ARG A 34 -20.77 -2.82 9.51
C ARG A 34 -21.49 -1.74 8.71
N ASP A 35 -20.98 -0.51 8.78
CA ASP A 35 -21.69 0.65 8.23
C ASP A 35 -21.51 0.75 6.70
N ALA A 36 -20.44 0.19 6.11
CA ALA A 36 -20.14 0.30 4.69
C ALA A 36 -19.30 -0.88 4.11
N PRO A 37 -19.79 -2.13 4.12
CA PRO A 37 -18.99 -3.30 3.78
C PRO A 37 -18.45 -3.31 2.33
N SER A 38 -19.28 -2.98 1.34
CA SER A 38 -18.85 -2.98 -0.08
C SER A 38 -17.80 -1.90 -0.35
N ARG A 39 -17.95 -0.72 0.25
CA ARG A 39 -16.99 0.38 0.10
C ARG A 39 -15.64 0.10 0.74
N VAL A 40 -15.59 -0.74 1.77
CA VAL A 40 -14.33 -1.16 2.39
C VAL A 40 -13.53 -2.05 1.45
N GLU A 41 -14.21 -2.94 0.72
CA GLU A 41 -13.55 -3.80 -0.27
C GLU A 41 -12.95 -2.97 -1.41
N ASP A 42 -13.73 -2.00 -1.93
CA ASP A 42 -13.24 -1.04 -2.93
C ASP A 42 -12.01 -0.28 -2.41
N LEU A 43 -12.09 0.25 -1.18
CA LEU A 43 -10.99 0.99 -0.55
C LEU A 43 -9.72 0.13 -0.38
N ALA A 44 -9.87 -1.14 -0.01
CA ALA A 44 -8.75 -2.07 0.11
C ALA A 44 -8.09 -2.36 -1.23
N ASN A 45 -8.89 -2.51 -2.29
CA ASN A 45 -8.40 -2.73 -3.65
C ASN A 45 -7.69 -1.48 -4.20
N ASP A 46 -8.27 -0.30 -4.03
CA ASP A 46 -7.67 0.97 -4.45
C ASP A 46 -6.31 1.20 -3.76
N MET A 47 -6.24 0.95 -2.46
CA MET A 47 -4.98 1.04 -1.72
C MET A 47 -3.95 0.00 -2.22
N HIS A 48 -4.38 -1.23 -2.51
CA HIS A 48 -3.48 -2.25 -3.05
C HIS A 48 -2.89 -1.83 -4.40
N GLN A 49 -3.72 -1.28 -5.28
CA GLN A 49 -3.28 -0.77 -6.57
C GLN A 49 -2.28 0.38 -6.40
N LEU A 50 -2.60 1.36 -5.54
CA LEU A 50 -1.70 2.48 -5.24
C LEU A 50 -0.33 2.01 -4.75
N MET A 51 -0.30 1.08 -3.80
CA MET A 51 0.97 0.56 -3.27
C MET A 51 1.75 -0.20 -4.33
N THR A 52 1.07 -0.95 -5.21
CA THR A 52 1.69 -1.64 -6.34
C THR A 52 2.32 -0.66 -7.32
N ASP A 53 1.62 0.42 -7.67
CA ASP A 53 2.12 1.46 -8.58
C ASP A 53 3.35 2.15 -8.00
N LEU A 54 3.35 2.45 -6.70
CA LEU A 54 4.52 3.02 -6.01
C LEU A 54 5.73 2.07 -6.07
N LEU A 55 5.52 0.76 -5.94
CA LEU A 55 6.61 -0.22 -6.05
C LEU A 55 7.15 -0.32 -7.47
N GLN A 56 6.28 -0.27 -8.47
CA GLN A 56 6.68 -0.29 -9.87
C GLN A 56 7.44 0.98 -10.24
N SER A 57 6.95 2.16 -9.82
CA SER A 57 7.64 3.44 -10.02
C SER A 57 9.05 3.39 -9.44
N ARG A 58 9.19 2.95 -8.19
CA ARG A 58 10.52 2.83 -7.53
C ARG A 58 11.47 1.91 -8.30
N ARG A 59 10.97 0.79 -8.84
CA ARG A 59 11.78 -0.13 -9.65
C ARG A 59 12.19 0.50 -10.97
N SER A 60 11.31 1.25 -11.62
CA SER A 60 11.61 1.99 -12.86
C SER A 60 12.69 3.04 -12.64
N ASP A 61 12.60 3.80 -11.54
CA ASP A 61 13.59 4.83 -11.18
C ASP A 61 14.96 4.20 -10.92
N ALA A 62 15.00 3.10 -10.17
CA ALA A 62 16.23 2.37 -9.89
C ALA A 62 16.87 1.81 -11.18
N LEU A 63 16.05 1.32 -12.13
CA LEU A 63 16.53 0.84 -13.42
C LEU A 63 17.12 1.98 -14.26
N THR A 64 16.42 3.12 -14.32
CA THR A 64 16.87 4.31 -15.05
C THR A 64 18.20 4.82 -14.51
N LEU A 65 18.32 4.93 -13.19
CA LEU A 65 19.57 5.32 -12.52
C LEU A 65 20.71 4.33 -12.84
N SER A 66 20.43 3.03 -12.80
CA SER A 66 21.42 1.99 -13.13
C SER A 66 21.92 2.09 -14.57
N LEU A 67 21.05 2.46 -15.52
CA LEU A 67 21.43 2.68 -16.92
C LEU A 67 22.28 3.94 -17.10
N GLN A 68 21.95 5.03 -16.40
CA GLN A 68 22.75 6.26 -16.43
C GLN A 68 24.16 6.03 -15.87
N LEU A 69 24.29 5.35 -14.74
CA LEU A 69 25.58 5.00 -14.15
C LEU A 69 26.45 4.15 -15.09
N LYS A 70 25.85 3.18 -15.81
CA LYS A 70 26.56 2.39 -16.81
C LYS A 70 27.06 3.24 -17.98
N LYS A 71 26.30 4.23 -18.44
CA LYS A 71 26.73 5.12 -19.52
C LYS A 71 27.92 6.00 -19.09
N SER A 72 27.86 6.57 -17.89
CA SER A 72 28.92 7.42 -17.35
C SER A 72 30.21 6.69 -16.96
N GLN A 73 30.21 5.35 -16.86
CA GLN A 73 31.43 4.55 -16.65
C GLN A 73 32.12 4.16 -17.96
N VAL A 74 31.44 4.31 -19.10
CA VAL A 74 31.96 3.96 -20.43
C VAL A 74 32.54 5.19 -21.15
N GLU A 75 32.17 6.40 -20.71
CA GLU A 75 32.81 7.69 -21.07
C GLU A 75 34.04 7.97 -20.19
#